data_AF-A0A1Z4VN26-F1
#
_entry.id   AF-A0A1Z4VN26-F1
#
_cell.length_a   1.000
_cell.length_b   1.000
_cell.length_c   1.000
_cell.angle_alpha   90.00
_cell.angle_beta   90.00
_cell.angle_gamma   90.00
#
_symmetry.space_group_name_H-M   'P 1'
#
loop_
_entity.id
_entity.type
_entity.pdbx_description
1 polymer ?
#
loop_
_entity_poly.entity_id
_entity_poly.type
_entity_poly.pdbx_seq_one_letter_code
_entity_poly.pdbx_strand_id
1 'polypeptide(L)' 'MNTDCPPDPAALQLAEAVRAACLRALREAHQEAAISGLCSEGALEAAIGAVQQLDLSTLITTGHGSSP' A
#
# COMPACT_ATOMS: atom_id res chain seq x y z
N MET A 1 4.38 26.42 -14.16
CA MET A 1 4.81 26.09 -12.77
C MET A 1 5.20 24.63 -12.81
N ASN A 2 6.46 24.33 -13.18
CA ASN A 2 6.89 22.95 -13.41
C ASN A 2 7.84 22.51 -12.29
N THR A 3 7.47 21.41 -11.64
CA THR A 3 8.29 20.65 -10.69
C THR A 3 9.40 19.92 -11.45
N ASP A 4 10.58 20.53 -11.54
CA ASP A 4 11.80 19.93 -12.11
C ASP A 4 12.89 19.71 -11.03
N CYS A 5 12.48 19.53 -9.77
CA CYS A 5 13.39 18.97 -8.77
C CYS A 5 13.19 17.44 -8.78
N PRO A 6 14.24 16.63 -8.98
CA PRO A 6 14.10 15.18 -8.84
C PRO A 6 13.52 14.88 -7.45
N PRO A 7 12.56 13.94 -7.35
CA PRO A 7 11.99 13.60 -6.06
C PRO A 7 13.10 13.13 -5.13
N ASP A 8 13.06 13.59 -3.89
CA ASP A 8 13.98 13.15 -2.85
C ASP A 8 14.04 11.61 -2.86
N PRO A 9 15.23 10.99 -2.94
CA PRO A 9 15.34 9.54 -3.07
C PRO A 9 14.75 8.79 -1.87
N ALA A 10 14.69 9.41 -0.69
CA ALA A 10 13.99 8.84 0.47
C ALA A 10 12.47 8.94 0.30
N ALA A 11 11.97 10.06 -0.24
CA ALA A 11 10.54 10.20 -0.56
C ALA A 11 10.09 9.19 -1.63
N LEU A 12 10.92 8.92 -2.63
CA LEU A 12 10.64 7.92 -3.66
C LEU A 12 10.61 6.51 -3.08
N GLN A 13 11.59 6.13 -2.26
CA GLN A 13 11.63 4.83 -1.58
C GLN A 13 10.42 4.63 -0.66
N LEU A 14 10.01 5.66 0.08
CA LEU A 14 8.81 5.61 0.90
C LEU A 14 7.55 5.40 0.04
N ALA A 15 7.42 6.14 -1.06
CA ALA A 15 6.28 5.99 -1.97
C ALA A 15 6.21 4.59 -2.58
N GLU A 16 7.35 4.00 -2.93
CA GLU A 16 7.44 2.62 -3.41
C GLU A 16 7.05 1.60 -2.33
N ALA A 17 7.50 1.80 -1.09
CA ALA A 17 7.12 0.96 0.04
C ALA A 17 5.61 1.01 0.32
N VAL A 18 5.02 2.21 0.32
CA VAL A 18 3.56 2.39 0.46
C VAL A 18 2.83 1.71 -0.70
N ARG A 19 3.29 1.90 -1.94
CA ARG A 19 2.69 1.24 -3.12
C ARG A 19 2.74 -0.28 -3.00
N ALA A 20 3.87 -0.83 -2.55
CA ALA A 20 4.03 -2.27 -2.36
C ALA A 20 3.10 -2.80 -1.25
N ALA A 21 2.94 -2.06 -0.16
CA ALA A 21 2.01 -2.40 0.93
C ALA A 21 0.55 -2.41 0.46
N CYS A 22 0.12 -1.38 -0.27
CA CYS A 22 -1.23 -1.32 -0.86
C CYS A 22 -1.50 -2.49 -1.79
N LEU A 23 -0.57 -2.79 -2.71
CA LEU A 23 -0.73 -3.91 -3.65
C LEU A 23 -0.77 -5.26 -2.96
N ARG A 24 -0.02 -5.42 -1.86
CA ARG A 24 -0.03 -6.63 -1.06
C ARG A 24 -1.37 -6.82 -0.36
N ALA A 25 -1.80 -5.82 0.42
CA ALA A 25 -3.06 -5.86 1.15
C ALA A 25 -4.26 -6.11 0.22
N LEU A 26 -4.29 -5.43 -0.93
CA LEU A 26 -5.34 -5.61 -1.94
C LEU A 26 -5.39 -7.06 -2.45
N ARG A 27 -4.23 -7.65 -2.79
CA ARG A 27 -4.17 -9.02 -3.32
C ARG A 27 -4.55 -10.05 -2.27
N GLU A 28 -4.01 -9.92 -1.06
CA GLU A 28 -4.27 -10.84 0.05
C GLU A 28 -5.77 -10.86 0.39
N ALA A 29 -6.37 -9.69 0.63
CA ALA A 29 -7.79 -9.59 0.97
C ALA A 29 -8.71 -10.05 -0.19
N HIS A 30 -8.38 -9.73 -1.44
CA HIS A 30 -9.15 -10.23 -2.58
C HIS A 30 -9.08 -11.76 -2.69
N GLN A 31 -7.90 -12.34 -2.49
CA GLN A 31 -7.71 -13.80 -2.53
C GLN A 31 -8.44 -14.49 -1.37
N GLU A 32 -8.33 -13.96 -0.15
CA GLU A 32 -9.04 -14.47 1.02
C GLU A 32 -10.56 -14.41 0.85
N ALA A 33 -11.08 -13.29 0.34
CA ALA A 33 -12.49 -13.14 0.07
C ALA A 33 -13.00 -14.08 -1.03
N ALA A 34 -12.22 -14.27 -2.11
CA ALA A 34 -12.53 -15.23 -3.16
C ALA A 34 -12.55 -16.68 -2.64
N ILE A 35 -11.56 -17.06 -1.80
CA ILE A 35 -11.52 -18.38 -1.14
C ILE A 35 -12.71 -18.56 -0.19
N SER A 36 -13.14 -17.48 0.46
CA SER A 36 -14.32 -17.46 1.34
C SER A 36 -15.66 -17.51 0.58
N GLY A 37 -15.62 -17.56 -0.75
CA GLY A 37 -16.80 -17.72 -1.60
C GLY A 37 -17.55 -16.41 -1.88
N LEU A 38 -16.93 -15.25 -1.65
CA LEU A 38 -17.53 -13.98 -2.06
C LEU A 38 -17.58 -13.91 -3.60
N CYS A 39 -18.62 -13.23 -4.10
CA CYS A 39 -18.66 -12.84 -5.50
C CYS A 39 -17.52 -11.86 -5.83
N SER A 40 -17.25 -11.65 -7.11
CA SER A 40 -16.17 -10.77 -7.57
C SER A 40 -16.26 -9.34 -7.01
N GLU A 41 -17.47 -8.80 -6.90
CA GLU A 41 -17.69 -7.45 -6.33
C GLU A 41 -17.42 -7.45 -4.82
N GLY A 42 -17.89 -8.46 -4.09
CA GLY A 42 -17.62 -8.58 -2.66
C GLY A 42 -16.13 -8.79 -2.35
N ALA A 43 -15.42 -9.56 -3.18
CA ALA A 43 -13.98 -9.73 -3.04
C ALA A 43 -13.21 -8.44 -3.33
N LEU A 44 -13.69 -7.62 -4.27
CA LEU A 44 -13.12 -6.30 -4.54
C LEU A 44 -13.36 -5.33 -3.38
N GLU A 45 -14.59 -5.27 -2.84
CA GLU A 45 -14.91 -4.40 -1.70
C GLU A 45 -14.08 -4.77 -0.46
N ALA A 46 -13.92 -6.07 -0.18
CA ALA A 46 -13.04 -6.54 0.90
C ALA A 46 -11.59 -6.09 0.68
N ALA A 47 -11.10 -6.15 -0.56
CA ALA A 47 -9.75 -5.73 -0.91
C ALA A 47 -9.54 -4.21 -0.77
N ILE A 48 -10.53 -3.41 -1.17
CA ILE A 48 -10.52 -1.95 -0.97
C ILE A 48 -10.52 -1.62 0.52
N GLY A 49 -11.37 -2.29 1.31
CA GLY A 49 -11.42 -2.13 2.76
C GLY A 49 -10.07 -2.43 3.44
N ALA A 50 -9.39 -3.50 3.04
CA ALA A 50 -8.06 -3.84 3.56
C ALA A 50 -7.02 -2.75 3.27
N VAL A 51 -7.04 -2.15 2.07
CA VAL A 51 -6.15 -1.03 1.73
C VAL A 51 -6.49 0.22 2.55
N GLN A 52 -7.78 0.51 2.77
CA GLN A 52 -8.22 1.64 3.61
C GLN A 52 -7.82 1.49 5.08
N GLN A 53 -7.64 0.25 5.56
CA GLN A 53 -7.21 -0.06 6.92
C GLN A 53 -5.69 -0.16 7.10
N LEU A 54 -4.90 0.04 6.03
CA LEU A 54 -3.44 0.05 6.16
C LEU A 54 -2.97 1.15 7.11
N ASP A 55 -2.18 0.76 8.10
CA ASP A 55 -1.54 1.69 9.01
C ASP A 55 -0.32 2.35 8.33
N LEU A 56 -0.57 3.52 7.76
CA LEU A 56 0.47 4.33 7.12
C LEU A 56 1.54 4.81 8.11
N SER A 57 1.21 4.99 9.39
CA SER A 57 2.19 5.44 10.39
C SER A 57 3.29 4.40 10.57
N THR A 58 2.92 3.13 10.67
CA THR A 58 3.87 2.00 10.74
C THR A 58 4.74 1.90 9.47
N LEU A 59 4.16 2.16 8.30
CA LEU A 59 4.90 2.12 7.01
C LEU A 59 5.92 3.26 6.89
N ILE A 60 5.56 4.46 7.35
CA ILE A 60 6.44 5.63 7.31
C ILE A 60 7.58 5.51 8.33
N THR A 61 7.34 4.90 9.49
CA THR A 61 8.39 4.60 10.48
C THR A 61 9.42 3.59 9.96
N THR A 62 9.00 2.64 9.13
CA THR A 62 9.91 1.64 8.56
C THR A 62 10.77 2.21 7.42
N GLY A 63 10.24 3.17 6.65
CA GLY A 63 10.91 3.77 5.50
C GLY A 63 11.99 4.81 5.83
N HIS A 64 12.06 5.32 7.06
CA HIS A 64 13.09 6.27 7.48
C HIS A 64 14.39 5.61 8.01
N GLY A 65 14.53 4.29 7.85
CA GLY A 65 15.68 3.53 8.32
C GLY A 65 16.94 3.74 7.48
N SER A 66 17.52 4.95 7.48
CA SER A 66 18.90 5.20 7.03
C SER A 66 19.45 6.51 7.62
N SER A 67 20.01 6.43 8.84
CA SER A 67 21.11 7.27 9.31
C SER A 67 21.88 6.46 10.37
N PRO A 68 23.21 6.43 10.28
CA PRO A 68 24.04 7.38 11.05
C PRO A 68 24.61 8.52 10.20
#